data_AF-A0A4Y2J7B4-F1
#
_entry.id   AF-A0A4Y2J7B4-F1
#
_cell.length_a   1.000
_cell.length_b   1.000
_cell.length_c   1.000
_cell.angle_alpha   90.00
_cell.angle_beta   90.00
_cell.angle_gamma   90.00
#
_symmetry.space_group_name_H-M   'P 1'
#
loop_
_entity.id
_entity.type
_entity.pdbx_description
1 polymer ?
#
loop_
_entity_poly.entity_id
_entity_poly.type
_entity_poly.pdbx_seq_one_letter_code
_entity_poly.pdbx_strand_id
1 'polypeptide(L)'
;MVEQDIRVERYRNRGDDIKDFTIEGIEASIKIFKKKSAPGFDGWSIDFIMEIFIADKEWFTMILNLCVNLGIFPRRWKIVKVILIPKDGKDSSNYIYHM
;
A
#
# COMPACT_ATOMS: atom_id res chain seq x y z
N MET A 1 6.00 -6.67 22.21
CA MET A 1 5.19 -7.86 21.88
C MET A 1 3.69 -7.58 22.04
N VAL A 2 3.26 -6.75 23.00
CA VAL A 2 1.85 -6.46 23.36
C VAL A 2 1.03 -5.71 22.28
N GLU A 3 1.67 -4.89 21.44
CA GLU A 3 0.95 -4.00 20.50
C GLU A 3 0.41 -4.74 19.24
N GLN A 4 0.99 -5.89 18.89
CA GLN A 4 0.54 -6.69 17.76
C GLN A 4 -0.79 -7.38 18.04
N ASP A 5 -0.96 -7.89 19.27
CA ASP A 5 -2.16 -8.62 19.68
C ASP A 5 -3.39 -7.70 19.65
N ILE A 6 -3.25 -6.46 20.15
CA ILE A 6 -4.33 -5.45 20.14
C ILE A 6 -4.79 -5.13 18.70
N ARG A 7 -3.87 -5.02 17.74
CA ARG A 7 -4.22 -4.70 16.34
C ARG A 7 -4.94 -5.88 15.70
N VAL A 8 -4.47 -7.10 15.89
CA VAL A 8 -5.07 -8.32 15.32
C VAL A 8 -6.44 -8.60 15.95
N GLU A 9 -6.59 -8.42 17.27
CA GLU A 9 -7.87 -8.60 17.99
C GLU A 9 -8.96 -7.63 17.54
N ARG A 10 -8.60 -6.41 17.10
CA ARG A 10 -9.55 -5.47 16.49
C ARG A 10 -10.10 -5.94 15.14
N TYR A 11 -9.38 -6.77 14.39
CA TYR A 11 -9.91 -7.37 13.15
C TYR A 11 -10.69 -8.65 13.46
N ARG A 12 -10.23 -9.45 14.44
CA ARG A 12 -10.86 -10.72 14.82
C ARG A 12 -12.25 -10.58 15.46
N ASN A 13 -12.55 -9.46 16.13
CA ASN A 13 -13.80 -9.21 16.84
C ASN A 13 -14.80 -8.30 16.10
N ARG A 14 -14.59 -8.00 14.80
CA ARG A 14 -15.56 -7.22 14.02
C ARG A 14 -16.52 -8.18 13.33
N GLY A 15 -17.81 -8.10 13.69
CA GLY A 15 -18.90 -8.84 13.06
C GLY A 15 -19.11 -8.47 11.59
N ASP A 16 -20.26 -8.85 11.03
CA ASP A 16 -20.71 -8.83 9.61
C ASP A 16 -20.51 -7.52 8.80
N ASP A 17 -19.84 -6.50 9.33
CA ASP A 17 -19.69 -5.17 8.77
C ASP A 17 -18.54 -5.03 7.74
N ILE A 18 -17.59 -5.98 7.69
CA ILE A 18 -16.49 -5.95 6.71
C ILE A 18 -16.85 -6.86 5.54
N LYS A 19 -17.11 -6.25 4.38
CA LYS A 19 -17.31 -6.97 3.12
C LYS A 19 -15.98 -7.32 2.49
N ASP A 20 -15.87 -8.56 2.01
CA ASP A 20 -14.76 -9.00 1.17
C ASP A 20 -14.65 -8.12 -0.08
N PHE A 21 -13.42 -7.93 -0.56
CA PHE A 21 -13.18 -7.32 -1.85
C PHE A 21 -13.70 -8.22 -2.97
N THR A 22 -14.29 -7.58 -3.98
CA THR A 22 -14.62 -8.22 -5.25
C THR A 22 -13.56 -7.92 -6.29
N ILE A 23 -13.43 -8.81 -7.29
CA ILE A 23 -12.52 -8.62 -8.42
C ILE A 23 -12.80 -7.28 -9.12
N GLU A 24 -14.08 -6.93 -9.32
CA GLU A 24 -14.49 -5.69 -9.98
C GLU A 24 -14.10 -4.46 -9.14
N GLY A 25 -14.27 -4.54 -7.82
CA GLY A 25 -13.88 -3.47 -6.90
C GLY A 25 -12.37 -3.23 -6.90
N ILE A 26 -11.58 -4.30 -6.92
CA ILE A 26 -10.11 -4.22 -7.02
C ILE A 26 -9.72 -3.66 -8.39
N GLU A 27 -10.33 -4.15 -9.48
CA GLU A 27 -10.02 -3.69 -10.83
C GLU A 27 -10.35 -2.20 -11.02
N ALA A 28 -11.48 -1.74 -10.50
CA ALA A 28 -11.84 -0.32 -10.50
C ALA A 28 -10.84 0.52 -9.70
N SER A 29 -10.35 0.01 -8.57
CA SER A 29 -9.35 0.67 -7.74
C SER A 29 -7.98 0.77 -8.42
N ILE A 30 -7.56 -0.27 -9.14
CA ILE A 30 -6.29 -0.24 -9.89
C ILE A 30 -6.36 0.80 -11.01
N LYS A 31 -7.52 0.94 -11.69
CA LYS A 31 -7.71 1.88 -12.80
C LYS A 31 -7.60 3.35 -12.39
N ILE A 32 -7.94 3.70 -11.15
CA ILE A 32 -7.84 5.09 -10.66
C ILE A 32 -6.43 5.46 -10.20
N PHE A 33 -5.52 4.50 -10.05
CA PHE A 33 -4.15 4.80 -9.66
C PHE A 33 -3.39 5.56 -10.76
N LYS A 34 -2.59 6.54 -10.33
CA LYS A 34 -1.77 7.35 -11.25
C LYS A 34 -0.66 6.48 -11.85
N LYS A 35 -0.80 6.13 -13.13
CA LYS A 35 0.23 5.40 -13.89
C LYS A 35 1.55 6.18 -13.92
N LYS A 36 2.68 5.47 -14.04
CA LYS A 36 4.04 6.03 -14.07
C LYS A 36 4.43 6.83 -12.82
N SER A 37 3.78 6.56 -11.69
CA SER A 37 4.25 7.02 -10.38
C SER A 37 5.55 6.31 -10.02
N ALA A 38 6.43 6.98 -9.28
CA ALA A 38 7.59 6.31 -8.70
C ALA A 38 7.10 5.18 -7.77
N PRO A 39 7.69 3.98 -7.83
CA PRO A 39 7.35 2.88 -6.92
C PRO A 39 7.63 3.29 -5.47
N GLY A 40 6.95 2.60 -4.55
CA GLY A 40 7.26 2.70 -3.13
C GLY A 40 8.69 2.24 -2.82
N PHE A 41 9.10 2.37 -1.56
CA PHE A 41 10.37 1.82 -1.08
C PHE A 41 10.45 0.28 -1.24
N ASP A 42 9.29 -0.38 -1.29
CA ASP A 42 9.14 -1.80 -1.59
C ASP A 42 9.45 -2.17 -3.05
N GLY A 43 9.57 -1.19 -3.95
CA GLY A 43 9.77 -1.40 -5.38
C GLY A 43 8.51 -1.80 -6.13
N TRP A 44 7.35 -1.84 -5.47
CA TRP A 44 6.09 -2.22 -6.09
C TRP A 44 5.53 -1.02 -6.85
N SER A 45 5.60 -1.06 -8.18
CA SER A 45 4.94 -0.07 -9.03
C SER A 45 3.48 -0.45 -9.25
N ILE A 46 2.66 0.53 -9.64
CA ILE A 46 1.26 0.28 -10.02
C ILE A 46 1.19 -0.66 -11.23
N ASP A 47 2.12 -0.51 -12.17
CA ASP A 47 2.18 -1.39 -13.34
C ASP A 47 2.50 -2.83 -12.91
N PHE A 48 3.43 -3.03 -11.96
CA PHE A 48 3.73 -4.35 -11.41
C PHE A 48 2.53 -4.99 -10.69
N ILE A 49 1.81 -4.22 -9.87
CA ILE A 49 0.58 -4.69 -9.20
C ILE A 49 -0.49 -5.08 -10.22
N MET A 50 -0.63 -4.30 -11.30
CA MET A 50 -1.59 -4.58 -12.37
C MET A 50 -1.24 -5.87 -13.11
N GLU A 51 0.04 -6.12 -13.40
CA GLU A 51 0.48 -7.38 -14.03
C GLU A 51 0.21 -8.59 -13.14
N ILE A 52 0.46 -8.52 -11.82
CA ILE A 52 0.11 -9.60 -10.89
C ILE A 52 -1.39 -9.86 -10.91
N PHE A 53 -2.20 -8.79 -10.85
CA PHE A 53 -3.65 -8.91 -10.87
C PHE A 53 -4.17 -9.53 -12.18
N ILE A 54 -3.59 -9.15 -13.33
CA ILE A 54 -3.99 -9.72 -14.63
C ILE A 54 -3.56 -11.19 -14.75
N ALA A 55 -2.43 -11.56 -14.17
CA ALA A 55 -1.93 -12.93 -14.20
C ALA A 55 -2.85 -13.91 -13.45
N ASP A 56 -3.39 -13.51 -12.29
CA ASP A 56 -4.34 -14.31 -11.51
C ASP A 56 -5.22 -13.43 -10.61
N LYS A 57 -6.43 -13.10 -11.10
CA LYS A 57 -7.35 -12.19 -10.41
C LYS A 57 -7.91 -12.82 -9.14
N GLU A 58 -8.23 -14.11 -9.22
CA GLU A 58 -8.81 -14.90 -8.15
C GLU A 58 -7.83 -15.05 -6.99
N TRP A 59 -6.59 -15.45 -7.29
CA TRP A 59 -5.54 -15.57 -6.28
C TRP A 59 -5.22 -14.22 -5.64
N PHE A 60 -5.09 -13.15 -6.43
CA PHE A 60 -4.80 -11.82 -5.90
C PHE A 60 -5.92 -11.33 -4.97
N THR A 61 -7.17 -11.51 -5.37
CA THR A 61 -8.36 -11.15 -4.57
C THR A 61 -8.41 -11.98 -3.28
N MET A 62 -8.15 -13.28 -3.37
CA MET A 62 -8.07 -14.17 -2.21
C MET A 62 -7.01 -13.71 -1.21
N ILE A 63 -5.80 -13.35 -1.68
CA ILE A 63 -4.74 -12.85 -0.80
C ILE A 63 -5.15 -11.55 -0.10
N LEU A 64 -5.78 -10.60 -0.80
CA LEU A 64 -6.25 -9.36 -0.20
C LEU A 64 -7.33 -9.60 0.87
N ASN A 65 -8.29 -10.48 0.59
CA ASN A 65 -9.34 -10.86 1.53
C ASN A 65 -8.75 -11.58 2.75
N LEU A 66 -7.78 -12.48 2.56
CA LEU A 66 -7.05 -13.12 3.67
C LEU A 66 -6.32 -12.09 4.53
N CYS A 67 -5.67 -11.09 3.93
CA CYS A 67 -5.02 -10.01 4.69
C CYS A 67 -6.01 -9.25 5.57
N VAL A 68 -7.19 -8.91 5.04
CA VAL A 68 -8.24 -8.21 5.80
C VAL A 68 -8.84 -9.09 6.89
N ASN A 69 -9.24 -10.31 6.54
CA ASN A 69 -9.95 -11.22 7.44
C ASN A 69 -9.05 -11.75 8.57
N LEU A 70 -7.75 -11.93 8.29
CA LEU A 70 -6.77 -12.32 9.30
C LEU A 70 -6.10 -11.13 9.99
N GLY A 71 -6.36 -9.89 9.54
CA GLY A 71 -5.69 -8.69 10.03
C GLY A 71 -4.17 -8.68 9.77
N ILE A 72 -3.71 -9.40 8.76
CA ILE A 72 -2.29 -9.53 8.41
C ILE A 72 -1.90 -8.38 7.49
N PHE A 73 -1.08 -7.47 8.02
CA PHE A 73 -0.58 -6.33 7.26
C PHE A 73 0.88 -6.02 7.64
N PRO A 74 1.65 -5.39 6.74
CA PRO A 74 2.98 -4.90 7.08
C PRO A 74 2.94 -3.99 8.32
N ARG A 75 3.91 -4.16 9.23
CA ARG A 75 4.06 -3.27 10.39
C ARG A 75 4.31 -1.81 9.98
N ARG A 76 4.98 -1.61 8.84
CA ARG A 76 5.28 -0.30 8.26
C ARG A 76 4.79 -0.30 6.81
N TRP A 77 3.82 0.55 6.52
CA TRP A 77 3.25 0.70 5.18
C TRP A 77 4.04 1.69 4.32
N LYS A 78 4.71 2.65 4.96
CA LYS A 78 5.49 3.67 4.28
C LYS A 78 6.66 4.06 5.16
N ILE A 79 7.88 3.82 4.69
CA ILE A 79 9.08 4.45 5.25
C ILE A 79 9.35 5.66 4.36
N VAL A 80 9.15 6.86 4.90
CA VAL A 80 9.37 8.10 4.15
C VAL A 80 10.82 8.51 4.30
N LYS A 81 11.58 8.47 3.20
CA LYS A 81 12.81 9.24 3.08
C LYS A 81 12.42 10.62 2.56
N VAL A 82 12.56 11.65 3.40
CA VAL A 82 12.29 13.02 2.98
C VAL A 82 13.43 13.46 2.07
N ILE A 83 13.14 13.61 0.79
CA ILE A 83 14.04 14.21 -0.19
C ILE A 83 13.48 15.58 -0.53
N LEU A 84 14.23 16.64 -0.20
CA LEU A 84 13.86 18.00 -0.57
C LEU A 84 14.20 18.20 -2.04
N ILE A 85 13.17 18.29 -2.88
CA ILE A 85 13.32 18.68 -4.29
C ILE A 85 13.04 20.18 -4.37
N PRO A 86 14.04 21.04 -4.61
CA PRO A 86 13.81 22.46 -4.78
C PRO A 86 12.92 22.69 -6.01
N LYS A 87 11.92 23.57 -5.87
CA LYS A 87 11.12 24.02 -7.01
C LYS A 87 11.97 24.89 -7.92
N ASP A 88 11.70 24.84 -9.22
CA ASP A 88 12.37 25.69 -10.21
C ASP A 88 12.32 27.16 -9.81
N GLY A 89 13.47 27.84 -9.90
CA GLY A 89 13.61 29.26 -9.57
C GLY A 89 13.90 29.59 -8.10
N LYS A 90 14.16 28.60 -7.23
CA LYS A 90 14.65 28.84 -5.86
C LYS A 90 16.08 28.35 -5.65
N ASP A 91 16.89 29.21 -5.06
CA ASP A 91 18.28 28.92 -4.72
C ASP A 91 18.37 27.80 -3.68
N SER A 92 19.13 26.75 -3.99
CA SER A 92 19.22 25.52 -3.19
C SER A 92 20.50 25.42 -2.37
N SER A 93 21.33 26.47 -2.42
CA SER A 93 22.63 26.59 -1.76
C SER A 93 22.61 26.52 -0.23
N ASN A 94 21.45 26.66 0.42
CA ASN A 94 21.30 26.62 1.88
C ASN A 94 20.80 25.28 2.46
N TYR A 95 20.52 24.27 1.64
CA TYR A 95 20.13 22.95 2.17
C TYR A 95 21.38 22.13 2.50
N ILE A 96 21.94 22.34 3.70
CA ILE A 96 23.05 21.53 4.22
C ILE A 96 22.54 20.11 4.51
N TYR A 97 23.08 19.13 3.80
CA TYR A 97 22.81 17.71 4.02
C TYR A 97 23.52 17.25 5.30
N HIS A 98 22.83 17.22 6.43
CA HIS A 98 23.23 16.37 7.54
C HIS A 98 22.69 14.96 7.28
N MET A 99 23.56 14.08 6.76
CA MET A 99 23.38 12.63 6.80
C MET A 99 23.72 12.09 8.17
#